data_AF-A0A1J5QMG7-F1
#
_entry.id   AF-A0A1J5QMG7-F1
#
_cell.length_a   1.000
_cell.length_b   1.000
_cell.length_c   1.000
_cell.angle_alpha   90.00
_cell.angle_beta   90.00
_cell.angle_gamma   90.00
#
_symmetry.space_group_name_H-M   'P 1'
#
loop_
_entity.id
_entity.type
_entity.pdbx_description
1 polymer ?
#
loop_
_entity_poly.entity_id
_entity_poly.type
_entity_poly.pdbx_seq_one_letter_code
_entity_poly.pdbx_strand_id
1 'polypeptide(L)'
;MSEQPERGVVPTKIGPRAKGDFRTIPMSPKLFRILATLALVALCVSAGYAFRNAWVSVALAGYFVAIGVFIKLRTVRKRKRFNADYGGSLDAVRSALDLGRLREVRDEKGENNAVREVCRQVPQLTVAQAMVIVRTL
;
A
#
# COMPACT_ATOMS: atom_id res chain seq x y z
N MET A 1 70.68 -1.25 36.70
CA MET A 1 69.91 -0.34 35.83
C MET A 1 68.81 -1.15 35.21
N SER A 2 67.58 -0.98 35.69
CA SER A 2 66.38 -1.68 35.21
C SER A 2 65.29 -0.64 35.10
N GLU A 3 65.00 -0.22 33.87
CA GLU A 3 63.96 0.75 33.53
C GLU A 3 62.60 0.03 33.51
N GLN A 4 61.65 0.51 34.32
CA GLN A 4 60.24 0.13 34.24
C GLN A 4 59.55 0.97 33.15
N PRO A 5 58.78 0.38 32.22
CA PRO A 5 57.98 1.15 31.29
C PRO A 5 56.66 1.59 31.92
N GLU A 6 56.38 2.88 31.77
CA GLU A 6 55.18 3.58 32.19
C GLU A 6 53.91 2.99 31.53
N ARG A 7 52.91 2.66 32.34
CA ARG A 7 51.57 2.29 31.86
C ARG A 7 50.80 3.57 31.51
N GLY A 8 50.74 3.89 30.23
CA GLY A 8 49.87 4.94 29.69
C GLY A 8 48.39 4.60 29.90
N VAL A 9 47.70 5.45 30.66
CA VAL A 9 46.24 5.44 30.85
C VAL A 9 45.57 5.97 29.57
N VAL A 10 44.86 5.11 28.85
CA VAL A 10 44.08 5.49 27.67
C VAL A 10 42.76 6.14 28.12
N PRO A 11 42.40 7.35 27.66
CA PRO A 11 41.12 7.96 27.97
C PRO A 11 40.00 7.27 27.18
N THR A 12 39.03 6.70 27.89
CA THR A 12 37.78 6.19 27.34
C THR A 12 36.98 7.32 26.70
N LYS A 13 36.89 7.31 25.37
CA LYS A 13 35.96 8.14 24.58
C LYS A 13 34.53 7.87 25.04
N ILE A 14 33.94 8.86 25.71
CA ILE A 14 32.50 8.92 25.99
C ILE A 14 31.80 9.20 24.66
N GLY A 15 31.19 8.17 24.08
CA GLY A 15 30.38 8.29 22.88
C GLY A 15 29.11 9.13 23.12
N PRO A 16 28.56 9.75 22.06
CA PRO A 16 27.38 10.60 22.18
C PRO A 16 26.15 9.79 22.60
N ARG A 17 25.47 10.33 23.62
CA ARG A 17 24.18 9.87 24.15
C ARG A 17 23.20 9.48 23.05
N ALA A 18 22.55 8.33 23.27
CA ALA A 18 21.48 7.76 22.48
C ALA A 18 20.50 8.82 21.97
N LYS A 19 20.37 8.92 20.64
CA LYS A 19 19.22 9.51 19.97
C LYS A 19 17.98 8.81 20.52
N GLY A 20 17.06 9.60 21.08
CA GLY A 20 15.79 9.10 21.58
C GLY A 20 15.12 8.22 20.54
N ASP A 21 14.80 6.99 20.94
CA ASP A 21 13.90 6.11 20.24
C ASP A 21 12.56 6.86 20.09
N PHE A 22 12.39 7.53 18.96
CA PHE A 22 11.07 7.84 18.42
C PHE A 22 10.43 6.50 18.08
N ARG A 23 9.92 5.80 19.10
CA ARG A 23 8.99 4.70 18.95
C ARG A 23 7.82 5.24 18.16
N THR A 24 7.88 5.07 16.85
CA THR A 24 6.73 5.15 15.97
C THR A 24 5.75 4.13 16.52
N ILE A 25 4.76 4.60 17.27
CA ILE A 25 3.68 3.76 17.78
C ILE A 25 3.14 3.04 16.54
N PRO A 26 3.21 1.70 16.44
CA PRO A 26 2.74 0.99 15.27
C PRO A 26 1.23 1.16 15.23
N MET A 27 0.77 2.23 14.60
CA MET A 27 -0.65 2.49 14.44
C MET A 27 -1.19 1.42 13.51
N SER A 28 -2.09 0.60 14.05
CA SER A 28 -2.74 -0.41 13.25
C SER A 28 -3.42 0.26 12.04
N PRO A 29 -3.40 -0.38 10.85
CA PRO A 29 -4.01 0.19 9.64
C PRO A 29 -5.53 0.43 9.81
N LYS A 30 -6.15 -0.17 10.82
CA LYS A 30 -7.55 0.08 11.20
C LYS A 30 -7.71 1.43 11.89
N LEU A 31 -6.85 1.75 12.87
CA LEU A 31 -6.86 3.03 13.58
C LEU A 31 -6.60 4.21 12.65
N PHE A 32 -5.66 4.06 11.72
CA PHE A 32 -5.37 5.10 10.72
C PHE A 32 -6.60 5.40 9.84
N ARG A 33 -7.35 4.38 9.40
CA ARG A 33 -8.59 4.57 8.63
C ARG A 33 -9.68 5.27 9.44
N ILE A 34 -9.80 4.95 10.72
CA ILE A 34 -10.78 5.59 11.62
C ILE A 34 -10.42 7.07 11.84
N LEU A 35 -9.15 7.36 12.12
CA LEU A 35 -8.66 8.73 12.27
C LEU A 35 -8.83 9.55 10.98
N ALA A 36 -8.49 8.97 9.83
CA ALA A 36 -8.64 9.65 8.54
C ALA A 36 -10.11 9.96 8.21
N THR A 37 -11.03 9.03 8.53
CA THR A 37 -12.48 9.26 8.32
C THR A 37 -13.03 10.32 9.27
N LEU A 38 -12.65 10.30 10.55
CA LEU A 38 -13.00 11.34 11.52
C LEU A 38 -12.49 12.72 11.09
N ALA A 39 -11.22 12.81 10.66
CA ALA A 39 -10.63 14.05 10.17
C ALA A 39 -11.37 14.59 8.93
N LEU A 40 -11.74 13.71 7.99
CA LEU A 40 -12.51 14.11 6.81
C LEU A 40 -13.91 14.64 7.18
N VAL A 41 -14.60 13.99 8.11
CA VAL A 41 -15.92 14.44 8.60
C VAL A 41 -15.78 15.80 9.29
N ALA A 42 -14.80 15.98 10.17
CA ALA A 42 -14.54 17.24 10.83
C ALA A 42 -14.23 18.37 9.83
N LEU A 43 -13.46 18.07 8.77
CA LEU A 43 -13.16 19.03 7.71
C LEU A 43 -14.41 19.40 6.90
N CYS A 44 -15.28 18.43 6.60
CA CYS A 44 -16.55 18.70 5.91
C CYS A 44 -17.50 19.55 6.76
N VAL A 45 -17.59 19.28 8.06
CA VAL A 45 -18.40 20.07 9.01
C VAL A 45 -17.83 21.49 9.14
N SER A 46 -16.51 21.63 9.26
CA SER A 46 -15.84 22.94 9.33
C SER A 46 -16.03 23.76 8.04
N ALA A 47 -15.92 23.12 6.87
CA ALA A 47 -16.22 23.77 5.60
C ALA A 47 -17.70 24.17 5.51
N GLY A 48 -18.61 23.30 5.95
CA GLY A 48 -20.04 23.59 6.05
C GLY A 48 -20.39 24.71 7.03
N TYR A 49 -19.54 24.98 8.02
CA TYR A 49 -19.70 26.10 8.94
C TYR A 49 -19.25 27.43 8.32
N ALA A 50 -18.22 27.40 7.46
CA ALA A 50 -17.72 28.57 6.74
C ALA A 50 -18.67 29.01 5.61
N PHE A 51 -19.33 28.05 4.96
CA PHE A 51 -20.38 28.34 3.99
C PHE A 51 -21.74 28.35 4.68
N ARG A 52 -22.43 29.51 4.71
CA ARG A 52 -23.76 29.71 5.34
C ARG A 52 -24.88 28.75 4.87
N ASN A 53 -24.58 27.84 3.94
CA ASN A 53 -25.46 26.88 3.33
C ASN A 53 -25.10 25.45 3.77
N ALA A 54 -25.67 24.99 4.88
CA ALA A 54 -25.52 23.64 5.42
C ALA A 54 -25.75 22.53 4.36
N TRP A 55 -26.64 22.78 3.40
CA TRP A 55 -26.94 21.88 2.28
C TRP A 55 -25.73 21.48 1.44
N VAL A 56 -24.74 22.37 1.27
CA VAL A 56 -23.53 22.08 0.48
C VAL A 56 -22.67 21.04 1.20
N SER A 57 -22.56 21.13 2.52
CA SER A 57 -21.79 20.16 3.31
C SER A 57 -22.42 18.77 3.31
N VAL A 58 -23.75 18.69 3.39
CA VAL A 58 -24.51 17.44 3.32
C VAL A 58 -24.37 16.81 1.93
N ALA A 59 -24.50 17.61 0.86
CA ALA A 59 -24.31 17.13 -0.50
C ALA A 59 -22.89 16.60 -0.74
N LEU A 60 -21.87 17.32 -0.25
CA LEU A 60 -20.47 16.92 -0.38
C LEU A 60 -20.16 15.63 0.39
N ALA A 61 -20.62 15.53 1.64
CA ALA A 61 -20.48 14.32 2.44
C ALA A 61 -21.19 13.12 1.80
N GLY A 62 -22.41 13.33 1.28
CA GLY A 62 -23.15 12.31 0.54
C GLY A 62 -22.42 11.84 -0.71
N TYR A 63 -21.79 12.75 -1.45
CA TYR A 63 -20.99 12.42 -2.63
C TYR A 63 -19.79 11.52 -2.30
N PHE A 64 -19.04 11.83 -1.24
CA PHE A 64 -17.92 10.99 -0.81
C PHE A 64 -18.38 9.60 -0.33
N VAL A 65 -19.49 9.53 0.41
CA VAL A 65 -20.06 8.25 0.84
C VAL A 65 -20.50 7.42 -0.38
N ALA A 66 -21.18 8.04 -1.35
CA ALA A 66 -21.63 7.37 -2.58
C ALA A 66 -20.45 6.81 -3.38
N ILE A 67 -19.36 7.58 -3.54
CA ILE A 67 -18.13 7.09 -4.19
C ILE A 67 -17.53 5.91 -3.42
N GLY A 68 -17.43 6.00 -2.10
CA GLY A 68 -16.90 4.92 -1.27
C GLY A 68 -17.69 3.62 -1.41
N VAL A 69 -19.02 3.72 -1.40
CA VAL A 69 -19.92 2.59 -1.63
C VAL A 69 -19.77 2.03 -3.06
N PHE A 70 -19.68 2.90 -4.07
CA PHE A 70 -19.50 2.50 -5.46
C PHE A 70 -18.19 1.72 -5.68
N ILE A 71 -17.08 2.22 -5.12
CA ILE A 71 -15.78 1.53 -5.18
C ILE A 71 -15.85 0.19 -4.46
N LYS A 72 -16.48 0.12 -3.28
CA LYS A 72 -16.64 -1.12 -2.50
C LYS A 72 -17.45 -2.16 -3.28
N LEU A 73 -18.59 -1.76 -3.85
CA LEU A 73 -19.42 -2.62 -4.68
C LEU A 73 -18.67 -3.12 -5.91
N ARG A 74 -17.94 -2.26 -6.61
CA ARG A 74 -17.14 -2.64 -7.78
C ARG A 74 -16.04 -3.64 -7.41
N THR A 75 -15.37 -3.43 -6.27
CA THR A 75 -14.34 -4.34 -5.76
C THR A 75 -14.91 -5.70 -5.38
N VAL A 76 -16.06 -5.72 -4.70
CA VAL A 76 -16.76 -6.97 -4.34
C VAL A 76 -17.20 -7.72 -5.60
N ARG A 77 -17.75 -7.01 -6.60
CA ARG A 77 -18.14 -7.62 -7.87
C ARG A 77 -16.94 -8.23 -8.61
N LYS A 78 -15.80 -7.51 -8.66
CA LYS A 78 -14.57 -8.03 -9.24
C LYS A 78 -14.09 -9.29 -8.51
N ARG A 79 -14.10 -9.29 -7.17
CA ARG A 79 -13.69 -10.45 -6.37
C ARG A 79 -14.61 -11.65 -6.57
N LYS A 80 -15.92 -11.43 -6.70
CA LYS A 80 -16.89 -12.51 -7.00
C LYS A 80 -16.62 -13.13 -8.38
N ARG A 81 -16.37 -12.31 -9.41
CA ARG A 81 -16.03 -12.81 -10.76
C ARG A 81 -14.71 -13.56 -10.76
N PHE A 82 -13.70 -13.04 -10.08
CA PHE A 82 -12.42 -13.74 -9.92
C PHE A 82 -12.57 -15.11 -9.23
N ASN A 83 -13.38 -15.19 -8.18
CA ASN A 83 -13.67 -16.46 -7.53
C ASN A 83 -14.47 -17.42 -8.41
N ALA A 84 -15.35 -16.91 -9.28
CA ALA A 84 -16.13 -17.73 -10.20
C ALA A 84 -15.27 -18.27 -11.36
N ASP A 85 -14.42 -17.41 -11.94
CA ASP A 85 -13.67 -17.73 -13.15
C ASP A 85 -12.37 -18.52 -12.86
N TYR A 86 -11.74 -18.28 -11.71
CA TYR A 86 -10.43 -18.85 -11.36
C TYR A 86 -10.43 -19.62 -10.02
N GLY A 87 -11.61 -19.87 -9.44
CA GLY A 87 -11.73 -20.57 -8.15
C GLY A 87 -11.11 -19.82 -6.96
N GLY A 88 -10.71 -18.55 -7.15
CA GLY A 88 -10.00 -17.75 -6.15
C GLY A 88 -8.52 -18.10 -5.98
N SER A 89 -7.96 -18.99 -6.81
CA SER A 89 -6.54 -19.39 -6.74
C SER A 89 -5.69 -18.64 -7.77
N LEU A 90 -4.50 -18.19 -7.36
CA LEU A 90 -3.51 -17.59 -8.27
C LEU A 90 -2.88 -18.63 -9.21
N ASP A 91 -2.88 -19.91 -8.83
CA ASP A 91 -2.31 -20.95 -9.67
C ASP A 91 -3.20 -21.26 -10.89
N ALA A 92 -4.53 -21.15 -10.74
CA ALA A 92 -5.46 -21.25 -11.87
C ALA A 92 -5.27 -20.10 -12.88
N VAL A 93 -4.89 -18.92 -12.39
CA VAL A 93 -4.55 -17.78 -13.25
C VAL A 93 -3.25 -18.05 -13.99
N ARG A 94 -2.23 -18.61 -13.32
CA ARG A 94 -0.95 -18.96 -13.96
C ARG A 94 -1.12 -19.96 -15.07
N SER A 95 -1.98 -20.98 -14.92
CA SER A 95 -2.27 -21.94 -15.99
C SER A 95 -3.00 -21.33 -17.18
N ALA A 96 -3.69 -20.20 -17.00
CA ALA A 96 -4.41 -19.50 -18.06
C ALA A 96 -3.56 -18.41 -18.75
N LEU A 97 -2.39 -18.07 -18.21
CA LEU A 97 -1.49 -17.05 -18.74
C LEU A 97 -0.47 -17.66 -19.70
N ASP A 98 -0.18 -16.95 -20.78
CA ASP A 98 0.92 -17.28 -21.67
C ASP A 98 2.26 -16.84 -21.05
N LEU A 99 2.86 -17.74 -20.27
CA LEU A 99 4.10 -17.49 -19.54
C LEU A 99 5.29 -17.23 -20.49
N GLY A 100 5.28 -17.81 -21.69
CA GLY A 100 6.34 -17.63 -22.68
C GLY A 100 6.38 -16.19 -23.17
N ARG A 101 5.23 -15.70 -23.65
CA ARG A 101 5.07 -14.31 -24.08
C ARG A 101 5.32 -13.31 -22.95
N LEU A 102 4.95 -13.66 -21.71
CA LEU A 102 5.20 -12.81 -20.55
C LEU A 102 6.68 -12.66 -20.23
N ARG A 103 7.47 -13.72 -20.38
CA ARG A 103 8.93 -13.66 -20.22
C ARG A 103 9.57 -12.80 -21.30
N GLU A 104 9.19 -12.98 -22.55
CA GLU A 104 9.66 -12.14 -23.66
C GLU A 104 9.36 -10.65 -23.40
N VAL A 105 8.11 -10.32 -23.04
CA VAL A 105 7.74 -8.93 -22.76
C VAL A 105 8.49 -8.37 -21.54
N ARG A 106 8.73 -9.18 -20.52
CA ARG A 106 9.51 -8.76 -19.34
C ARG A 106 10.95 -8.45 -19.73
N ASP A 107 11.57 -9.32 -20.52
CA ASP A 107 12.98 -9.24 -20.87
C ASP A 107 13.24 -8.12 -21.90
N GLU A 108 12.31 -7.90 -22.85
CA GLU A 108 12.41 -6.83 -23.85
C GLU A 108 11.99 -5.45 -23.33
N LYS A 109 10.87 -5.38 -22.59
CA LYS A 109 10.17 -4.11 -22.28
C LYS A 109 10.12 -3.79 -20.79
N GLY A 110 10.68 -4.67 -19.95
CA GLY A 110 10.75 -4.52 -18.51
C GLY A 110 9.50 -4.99 -17.74
N GLU A 111 9.66 -5.10 -16.42
CA GLU A 111 8.64 -5.63 -15.51
C GLU A 111 7.30 -4.88 -15.57
N ASN A 112 7.32 -3.55 -15.69
CA ASN A 112 6.09 -2.74 -15.73
C ASN A 112 5.21 -3.09 -16.95
N ASN A 113 5.83 -3.37 -18.10
CA ASN A 113 5.10 -3.76 -19.30
C ASN A 113 4.60 -5.20 -19.20
N ALA A 114 5.35 -6.10 -18.56
CA ALA A 114 4.87 -7.45 -18.26
C ALA A 114 3.65 -7.43 -17.33
N VAL A 115 3.66 -6.60 -16.27
CA VAL A 115 2.50 -6.43 -15.36
C VAL A 115 1.28 -5.90 -16.11
N ARG A 116 1.49 -4.95 -17.03
CA ARG A 116 0.41 -4.40 -17.87
C ARG A 116 -0.15 -5.46 -18.82
N GLU A 117 0.69 -6.33 -19.37
CA GLU A 117 0.26 -7.43 -20.23
C GLU A 117 -0.53 -8.50 -19.44
N VAL A 118 -0.11 -8.84 -18.21
CA VAL A 118 -0.91 -9.71 -17.31
C VAL A 118 -2.29 -9.09 -17.07
N CYS A 119 -2.35 -7.79 -16.79
CA CYS A 119 -3.62 -7.10 -16.57
C CYS A 119 -4.47 -7.00 -17.85
N ARG A 120 -3.85 -7.07 -19.03
CA ARG A 120 -4.55 -7.11 -20.32
C ARG A 120 -5.15 -8.49 -20.58
N GLN A 121 -4.41 -9.55 -20.29
CA GLN A 121 -4.87 -10.94 -20.45
C GLN A 121 -5.93 -11.30 -19.40
N VAL A 122 -5.75 -10.83 -18.16
CA VAL A 122 -6.68 -11.08 -17.05
C VAL A 122 -7.08 -9.75 -16.39
N PRO A 123 -8.09 -9.03 -16.94
CA PRO A 123 -8.52 -7.70 -16.45
C PRO A 123 -9.08 -7.71 -15.03
N GLN A 124 -9.39 -8.89 -14.52
CA GLN A 124 -9.97 -9.10 -13.20
C GLN A 124 -8.90 -9.11 -12.10
N LEU A 125 -7.63 -9.29 -12.46
CA LEU A 125 -6.54 -9.30 -11.51
C LEU A 125 -6.28 -7.91 -10.93
N THR A 126 -5.86 -7.87 -9.67
CA THR A 126 -5.31 -6.65 -9.09
C THR A 126 -3.86 -6.46 -9.54
N VAL A 127 -3.43 -5.20 -9.64
CA VAL A 127 -2.04 -4.86 -10.02
C VAL A 127 -1.03 -5.52 -9.06
N ALA A 128 -1.35 -5.59 -7.77
CA ALA A 128 -0.51 -6.25 -6.77
C ALA A 128 -0.34 -7.75 -7.06
N GLN A 129 -1.42 -8.45 -7.41
CA GLN A 129 -1.35 -9.86 -7.79
C GLN A 129 -0.58 -10.06 -9.10
N ALA A 130 -0.77 -9.17 -10.08
CA ALA A 130 -0.06 -9.25 -11.35
C ALA A 130 1.45 -9.07 -11.15
N MET A 131 1.85 -8.16 -10.27
CA MET A 131 3.26 -7.97 -9.90
C MET A 131 3.85 -9.20 -9.20
N VAL A 132 3.10 -9.88 -8.33
CA VAL A 132 3.54 -11.14 -7.71
C VAL A 132 3.78 -12.21 -8.79
N ILE A 133 2.88 -12.35 -9.77
CA ILE A 133 3.05 -13.30 -10.88
C ILE A 133 4.33 -12.99 -11.66
N VAL A 134 4.52 -11.73 -12.07
CA VAL A 134 5.68 -11.30 -12.87
C VAL A 134 7.00 -11.51 -12.14
N ARG A 135 7.04 -11.30 -10.82
CA ARG A 135 8.23 -11.54 -10.00
C ARG A 135 8.55 -13.03 -9.79
N THR A 136 7.57 -13.90 -9.95
CA THR A 136 7.72 -15.36 -9.80
C THR A 136 8.02 -16.08 -11.12
N LEU A 137 8.08 -15.36 -12.25
CA LEU A 137 8.37 -15.89 -13.59
C LEU A 137 9.85 -16.15 -13.83
#